data_AF-A0A960F6S9-F1
#
_entry.id   AF-A0A960F6S9-F1
#
_cell.length_a   1.000
_cell.length_b   1.000
_cell.length_c   1.000
_cell.angle_alpha   90.00
_cell.angle_beta   90.00
_cell.angle_gamma   90.00
#
_symmetry.space_group_name_H-M   'P 1'
#
loop_
_entity.id
_entity.type
_entity.pdbx_description
1 polymer ?
#
loop_
_entity_poly.entity_id
_entity_poly.type
_entity_poly.pdbx_seq_one_letter_code
_entity_poly.pdbx_strand_id
1 'polypeptide(L)'
;MPAETHQLSDPVDAAALLEILADLLAPDLPLDVAGHVTLGSLDQADELSLHHLWDHVTEEAGERTIGDLDTDPDGMPEALAETTLAELAAWFQR
;
A
#
# COMPACT_ATOMS: atom_id res chain seq x y z
N MET A 1 -29.99 -23.55 -13.26
CA MET A 1 -29.94 -22.12 -12.89
C MET A 1 -28.59 -21.61 -13.37
N PRO A 2 -28.51 -20.73 -14.38
CA PRO A 2 -27.22 -20.19 -14.83
C PRO A 2 -26.70 -19.13 -13.85
N ALA A 3 -25.37 -19.04 -13.84
CA ALA A 3 -24.44 -18.02 -13.35
C ALA A 3 -24.97 -16.84 -12.52
N GLU A 4 -24.26 -16.56 -11.41
CA GLU A 4 -23.62 -15.28 -11.12
C GLU A 4 -23.00 -15.37 -9.72
N THR A 5 -21.82 -15.99 -9.63
CA THR A 5 -20.90 -15.71 -8.53
C THR A 5 -20.31 -14.33 -8.81
N HIS A 6 -21.08 -13.28 -8.55
CA HIS A 6 -20.49 -11.97 -8.29
C HIS A 6 -19.74 -12.12 -6.97
N GLN A 7 -18.52 -12.67 -7.04
CA GLN A 7 -17.51 -12.32 -6.05
C GLN A 7 -17.28 -10.83 -6.29
N LEU A 8 -17.99 -10.02 -5.52
CA LEU A 8 -17.71 -8.60 -5.41
C LEU A 8 -16.35 -8.54 -4.73
N SER A 9 -15.29 -8.56 -5.53
CA SER A 9 -13.95 -8.21 -5.11
C SER A 9 -14.01 -6.74 -4.75
N ASP A 10 -14.17 -6.41 -3.47
CA ASP A 10 -14.00 -5.02 -3.06
C ASP A 10 -12.54 -4.66 -3.33
N PRO A 11 -12.28 -3.68 -4.21
CA PRO A 11 -10.93 -3.24 -4.49
C PRO A 11 -10.33 -2.71 -3.18
N VAL A 12 -9.07 -3.04 -2.91
CA VAL A 12 -8.37 -2.52 -1.73
C VAL A 12 -8.35 -1.00 -1.83
N ASP A 13 -8.99 -0.34 -0.87
CA ASP A 13 -9.00 1.10 -0.82
C ASP A 13 -7.68 1.67 -0.24
N ALA A 14 -7.41 2.95 -0.46
CA ALA A 14 -6.19 3.59 0.04
C ALA A 14 -6.14 3.58 1.59
N ALA A 15 -7.29 3.47 2.26
CA ALA A 15 -7.34 3.41 3.72
C ALA A 15 -6.85 2.04 4.22
N ALA A 16 -7.29 0.94 3.59
CA ALA A 16 -6.79 -0.40 3.89
C ALA A 16 -5.30 -0.55 3.58
N LEU A 17 -4.82 0.02 2.47
CA LEU A 17 -3.38 0.06 2.16
C LEU A 17 -2.60 0.86 3.20
N LEU A 18 -3.14 2.00 3.65
CA LEU A 18 -2.52 2.80 4.70
C LEU A 18 -2.44 2.04 6.02
N GLU A 19 -3.47 1.27 6.37
CA GLU A 19 -3.45 0.40 7.56
C GLU A 19 -2.33 -0.64 7.47
N ILE A 20 -2.18 -1.32 6.33
CA ILE A 20 -1.09 -2.29 6.10
C ILE A 20 0.28 -1.61 6.22
N LEU A 21 0.45 -0.45 5.57
CA LEU A 21 1.71 0.31 5.60
C LEU A 21 2.04 0.80 7.02
N ALA A 22 1.04 1.27 7.77
CA ALA A 22 1.21 1.71 9.14
C ALA A 22 1.58 0.54 10.06
N ASP A 23 0.92 -0.61 9.94
CA ASP A 23 1.24 -1.80 10.73
C ASP A 23 2.67 -2.31 10.44
N LEU A 24 3.13 -2.23 9.19
CA LEU A 24 4.44 -2.71 8.81
C LEU A 24 5.58 -1.76 9.24
N LEU A 25 5.40 -0.47 8.99
CA LEU A 25 6.49 0.51 9.07
C LEU A 25 6.42 1.41 10.30
N ALA A 26 5.24 1.58 10.89
CA ALA A 26 5.01 2.47 12.03
C ALA A 26 3.97 1.89 13.03
N PRO A 27 4.13 0.63 13.49
CA PRO A 27 3.11 -0.07 14.31
C PRO A 27 2.82 0.61 15.66
N ASP A 28 3.76 1.41 16.16
CA ASP A 28 3.63 2.12 17.43
C ASP A 28 2.90 3.48 17.30
N LEU A 29 2.57 3.90 16.07
CA LEU A 29 1.90 5.18 15.81
C LEU A 29 0.42 4.98 15.51
N PRO A 30 -0.45 5.90 15.95
CA PRO A 30 -1.83 5.88 15.51
C PRO A 30 -1.91 6.22 14.01
N LEU A 31 -2.90 5.63 13.32
CA LEU A 31 -3.03 5.68 11.85
C LEU A 31 -3.02 7.10 11.28
N ASP A 32 -3.64 8.06 11.98
CA ASP A 32 -3.68 9.47 11.61
C ASP A 32 -2.30 10.13 11.62
N VAL A 33 -1.42 9.72 12.54
CA VAL A 33 -0.04 10.18 12.61
C VAL A 33 0.83 9.41 11.62
N ALA A 34 0.66 8.10 11.52
CA ALA A 34 1.41 7.24 10.61
C ALA A 34 1.26 7.69 9.15
N GLY A 35 0.07 8.12 8.74
CA GLY A 35 -0.17 8.64 7.39
C GLY A 35 0.63 9.89 7.02
N HIS A 36 1.17 10.62 8.00
CA HIS A 36 2.03 11.79 7.78
C HIS A 36 3.54 11.47 7.85
N VAL A 37 3.90 10.23 8.18
CA VAL A 37 5.30 9.80 8.24
C VAL A 37 5.84 9.64 6.83
N THR A 38 7.05 10.12 6.58
CA THR A 38 7.71 10.00 5.28
C THR A 38 8.60 8.76 5.22
N LEU A 39 8.77 8.18 4.02
CA LEU A 39 9.67 7.04 3.82
C LEU A 39 11.12 7.37 4.22
N GLY A 40 11.56 8.62 4.00
CA GLY A 40 12.90 9.05 4.41
C GLY A 40 13.11 9.03 5.92
N SER A 41 12.07 9.28 6.71
CA SER A 41 12.15 9.18 8.18
C SER A 41 12.21 7.74 8.70
N LEU A 42 11.79 6.79 7.87
CA LEU A 42 11.77 5.34 8.15
C LEU A 42 12.96 4.60 7.53
N ASP A 43 13.87 5.31 6.86
CA ASP A 43 14.97 4.73 6.07
C ASP A 43 14.46 3.75 4.99
N GLN A 44 13.28 4.02 4.42
CA GLN A 44 12.61 3.24 3.37
C GLN A 44 12.57 3.98 2.02
N ALA A 45 13.43 4.98 1.85
CA ALA A 45 13.42 5.89 0.69
C ALA A 45 14.30 5.42 -0.48
N ASP A 46 14.79 4.18 -0.45
CA ASP A 46 15.54 3.57 -1.55
C ASP A 46 14.67 2.62 -2.38
N GLU A 47 15.09 2.41 -3.63
CA GLU A 47 14.35 1.63 -4.62
C GLU A 47 14.17 0.15 -4.23
N LEU A 48 15.18 -0.44 -3.56
CA LEU A 48 15.12 -1.85 -3.17
C LEU A 48 14.14 -2.05 -2.00
N SER A 49 14.18 -1.16 -1.00
CA SER A 49 13.21 -1.15 0.09
C SER A 49 11.79 -0.95 -0.42
N LEU A 50 11.59 -0.06 -1.40
CA LEU A 50 10.27 0.13 -1.99
C LEU A 50 9.78 -1.12 -2.72
N HIS A 51 10.64 -1.82 -3.47
CA HIS A 51 10.27 -3.06 -4.13
C HIS A 51 9.87 -4.15 -3.12
N HIS A 52 10.63 -4.30 -2.03
CA HIS A 52 10.29 -5.26 -0.98
C HIS A 52 9.00 -4.89 -0.24
N LEU A 53 8.78 -3.60 0.00
CA LEU A 53 7.54 -3.08 0.57
C LEU A 53 6.35 -3.39 -0.35
N TRP A 54 6.55 -3.22 -1.66
CA TRP A 54 5.55 -3.51 -2.68
C TRP A 54 5.16 -4.99 -2.70
N ASP A 55 6.13 -5.89 -2.74
CA ASP A 55 5.89 -7.34 -2.66
C ASP A 55 5.12 -7.71 -1.38
N HIS A 56 5.50 -7.14 -0.23
CA HIS A 56 4.84 -7.45 1.03
C HIS A 56 3.41 -6.89 1.13
N VAL A 57 3.20 -5.63 0.70
CA VAL A 57 1.88 -5.01 0.70
C VAL A 57 0.94 -5.76 -0.24
N THR A 58 1.43 -6.19 -1.41
CA THR A 58 0.62 -6.97 -2.37
C THR A 58 0.27 -8.36 -1.85
N GLU A 59 1.19 -9.04 -1.16
CA GLU A 59 0.89 -10.30 -0.45
C GLU A 59 -0.19 -10.09 0.62
N GLU A 60 0.02 -9.15 1.55
CA GLU A 60 -0.92 -8.89 2.67
C GLU A 60 -2.29 -8.39 2.19
N ALA A 61 -2.31 -7.59 1.12
CA ALA A 61 -3.52 -7.09 0.49
C ALA A 61 -4.25 -8.21 -0.28
N GLY A 62 -3.52 -9.07 -1.00
CA GLY A 62 -4.06 -10.24 -1.68
C GLY A 62 -4.61 -11.30 -0.72
N GLU A 63 -4.07 -11.41 0.50
CA GLU A 63 -4.67 -12.24 1.55
C GLU A 63 -5.97 -11.64 2.11
N ARG A 64 -6.08 -10.30 2.12
CA ARG A 64 -7.25 -9.55 2.64
C ARG A 64 -8.35 -9.33 1.60
N THR A 65 -8.03 -9.39 0.31
CA THR A 65 -8.99 -9.19 -0.78
C THR A 65 -8.99 -10.33 -1.79
N ILE A 66 -10.20 -10.75 -2.20
CA ILE A 66 -10.36 -11.73 -3.30
C ILE A 66 -10.24 -10.96 -4.63
N GLY A 67 -9.09 -10.36 -4.94
CA GLY A 67 -8.88 -9.60 -6.18
C GLY A 67 -7.42 -9.28 -6.40
N ASP A 68 -6.96 -9.33 -7.65
CA ASP A 68 -5.61 -8.90 -8.02
C ASP A 68 -5.50 -7.39 -7.78
N LEU A 69 -4.52 -6.98 -6.96
CA LEU A 69 -4.08 -5.59 -6.93
C LEU A 69 -3.41 -5.34 -8.29
N ASP A 70 -4.00 -4.46 -9.10
CA ASP A 70 -3.39 -4.07 -10.38
C ASP A 70 -2.18 -3.18 -10.06
N THR A 71 -1.06 -3.83 -9.84
CA THR A 71 0.18 -3.19 -9.42
C THR A 71 1.07 -3.01 -10.62
N ASP A 72 0.69 -2.16 -11.56
CA ASP A 72 1.62 -1.73 -12.61
C ASP A 72 2.44 -0.56 -12.04
N PRO A 73 3.74 -0.73 -11.74
CA PRO A 73 4.58 0.32 -11.17
C PRO A 73 4.97 1.33 -12.27
N ASP A 74 3.98 1.95 -12.92
CA ASP A 74 4.23 2.99 -13.90
C ASP A 74 4.58 4.30 -13.17
N GLY A 75 5.86 4.42 -12.84
CA GLY A 75 6.50 5.63 -12.33
C GLY A 75 6.60 5.70 -10.81
N MET A 76 7.82 5.51 -10.28
CA MET A 76 8.13 5.82 -8.88
C MET A 76 8.04 7.35 -8.66
N PRO A 77 7.61 7.79 -7.46
CA PRO A 77 7.71 9.20 -7.07
C PRO A 77 9.13 9.73 -7.25
N GLU A 78 9.29 10.92 -7.85
CA GLU A 78 10.61 11.55 -8.04
C GLU A 78 11.33 11.85 -6.70
N ALA A 79 10.58 11.96 -5.61
CA ALA A 79 11.08 12.26 -4.26
C ALA A 79 10.56 11.24 -3.22
N LEU A 80 11.07 10.00 -3.27
CA LEU A 80 10.71 8.93 -2.33
C LEU A 80 10.87 9.34 -0.86
N ALA A 81 11.94 10.04 -0.52
CA ALA A 81 12.22 10.45 0.86
C ALA A 81 11.16 11.38 1.47
N GLU A 82 10.48 12.16 0.64
CA GLU A 82 9.44 13.11 1.04
C GLU A 82 8.03 12.50 0.96
N THR A 83 7.89 11.34 0.31
CA THR A 83 6.60 10.67 0.14
C THR A 83 6.11 10.14 1.48
N THR A 84 4.89 10.53 1.85
CA THR A 84 4.22 10.07 3.07
C THR A 84 3.57 8.69 2.88
N LEU A 85 3.29 7.97 3.97
CA LEU A 85 2.58 6.69 3.89
C LEU A 85 1.18 6.83 3.26
N ALA A 86 0.48 7.95 3.49
CA ALA A 86 -0.81 8.21 2.85
C ALA A 86 -0.69 8.45 1.34
N GLU A 87 0.34 9.19 0.89
CA GLU A 87 0.62 9.40 -0.53
C GLU A 87 1.05 8.09 -1.20
N LEU A 88 1.85 7.27 -0.52
CA LEU A 88 2.25 5.96 -0.99
C LEU A 88 1.02 5.03 -1.13
N ALA A 89 0.15 4.96 -0.12
CA ALA A 89 -1.08 4.17 -0.17
C ALA A 89 -1.98 4.58 -1.35
N ALA A 90 -2.08 5.88 -1.65
CA ALA A 90 -2.81 6.38 -2.80
C ALA A 90 -2.12 6.04 -4.14
N TRP A 91 -0.79 5.88 -4.15
CA TRP A 91 -0.03 5.47 -5.33
C TRP A 91 -0.27 4.00 -5.69
N PHE A 92 -0.38 3.11 -4.70
CA PHE A 92 -0.75 1.69 -4.88
C PHE A 92 -2.12 1.45 -5.55
N GLN A 93 -2.96 2.48 -5.67
CA GLN A 93 -4.26 2.40 -6.32
C GLN A 93 -4.29 2.86 -7.78
N ARG A 94 -3.19 3.43 -8.29
CA ARG A 94 -3.11 3.98 -9.65
C ARG A 94 -2.74 2.92 -10.65
#